data_AF-A0A2N7AVM4-F1
#
_entry.id   AF-A0A2N7AVM4-F1
#
_cell.length_a   1.000
_cell.length_b   1.000
_cell.length_c   1.000
_cell.angle_alpha   90.00
_cell.angle_beta   90.00
_cell.angle_gamma   90.00
#
_symmetry.space_group_name_H-M   'P 1'
#
loop_
_entity.id
_entity.type
_entity.pdbx_description
1 polymer ?
#
loop_
_entity_poly.entity_id
_entity_poly.type
_entity_poly.pdbx_seq_one_letter_code
_entity_poly.pdbx_strand_id
1 'polypeptide(L)' 'MNIFTADIILFLLLISIFNNPLLNIFQALGWNFIFSEVLIGLILLLILFIIHKYILRKYVFKK' A
#
# COMPACT_ATOMS: atom_id res chain seq x y z
N MET A 1 19.94 4.01 6.23
CA MET A 1 18.49 4.20 6.43
C MET A 1 17.96 2.95 7.12
N ASN A 2 17.17 3.08 8.18
CA ASN A 2 16.65 1.90 8.89
C ASN A 2 15.66 1.16 7.97
N ILE A 3 15.60 -0.18 8.01
CA ILE A 3 14.66 -0.99 7.20
C ILE A 3 13.22 -0.46 7.36
N PHE A 4 12.86 -0.19 8.62
CA PHE A 4 11.55 0.36 8.99
C PHE A 4 11.27 1.74 8.38
N THR A 5 12.30 2.58 8.20
CA THR A 5 12.13 3.90 7.57
C THR A 5 11.81 3.76 6.09
N ALA A 6 12.42 2.80 5.38
CA ALA A 6 12.11 2.53 3.98
C ALA A 6 10.68 2.02 3.79
N ASP A 7 10.22 1.15 4.70
CA ASP A 7 8.84 0.63 4.68
C ASP A 7 7.81 1.74 4.90
N ILE A 8 8.04 2.64 5.85
CA ILE A 8 7.14 3.78 6.12
C ILE A 8 7.07 4.73 4.92
N ILE A 9 8.22 5.05 4.31
CA ILE A 9 8.27 5.91 3.12
C ILE A 9 7.53 5.24 1.96
N LEU A 10 7.76 3.96 1.73
CA LEU A 10 7.09 3.19 0.69
C LEU A 10 5.57 3.16 0.92
N PHE A 11 5.11 2.98 2.15
CA PHE A 11 3.70 2.96 2.50
C PHE A 11 3.03 4.31 2.22
N LEU A 12 3.66 5.42 2.62
CA LEU A 12 3.17 6.77 2.34
C LEU A 12 3.07 7.02 0.83
N LEU A 13 4.05 6.55 0.06
CA LEU A 13 4.06 6.64 -1.41
C LEU A 13 2.89 5.86 -2.02
N LEU A 14 2.66 4.64 -1.53
CA LEU A 14 1.55 3.79 -1.96
C LEU A 14 0.19 4.45 -1.67
N ILE A 15 -0.01 4.98 -0.45
CA ILE A 15 -1.23 5.71 -0.11
C ILE A 15 -1.41 6.93 -1.02
N SER A 16 -0.37 7.75 -1.19
CA SER A 16 -0.48 8.98 -1.98
C SER A 16 -0.86 8.73 -3.45
N ILE A 17 -0.39 7.63 -4.03
CA ILE A 17 -0.64 7.30 -5.45
C ILE A 17 -1.95 6.52 -5.61
N PHE A 18 -2.17 5.49 -4.78
CA PHE A 18 -3.21 4.51 -5.02
C PHE A 18 -4.51 4.78 -4.26
N ASN A 19 -4.51 5.60 -3.21
CA ASN A 19 -5.71 5.81 -2.39
C ASN A 19 -6.87 6.41 -3.20
N ASN A 20 -6.67 7.56 -3.83
CA ASN A 20 -7.69 8.23 -4.64
C ASN A 20 -8.21 7.40 -5.82
N PRO A 21 -7.36 6.81 -6.69
CA PRO A 21 -7.87 6.03 -7.82
C PRO A 21 -8.61 4.77 -7.36
N LEU A 22 -8.14 4.08 -6.31
CA LEU A 22 -8.87 2.94 -5.76
C LEU A 22 -10.21 3.36 -5.18
N LEU A 23 -10.24 4.45 -4.39
CA LEU A 23 -11.48 4.98 -3.82
C LEU A 23 -12.49 5.34 -4.91
N ASN A 24 -12.05 5.97 -6.00
CA ASN A 24 -12.91 6.30 -7.13
C ASN A 24 -13.50 5.05 -7.80
N ILE A 25 -12.73 3.97 -7.91
CA ILE A 25 -13.22 2.68 -8.46
C ILE A 25 -14.29 2.09 -7.53
N PHE A 26 -14.03 2.07 -6.22
CA PHE A 26 -14.99 1.53 -5.26
C PHE A 26 -16.26 2.39 -5.12
N GLN A 27 -16.13 3.71 -5.23
CA GLN A 27 -17.29 4.61 -5.27
C GLN A 27 -18.08 4.47 -6.57
N ALA A 28 -17.42 4.25 -7.72
CA ALA A 28 -18.11 3.95 -8.98
C ALA A 28 -18.91 2.64 -8.92
N LEU A 29 -18.49 1.69 -8.08
CA LEU A 29 -19.22 0.46 -7.77
C LEU A 29 -20.38 0.66 -6.77
N GLY A 30 -20.58 1.89 -6.27
CA GLY A 30 -21.64 2.24 -5.33
C GLY A 30 -21.40 1.78 -3.89
N TRP A 31 -20.15 1.50 -3.51
CA TRP A 31 -19.82 1.02 -2.18
C TRP A 31 -19.73 2.18 -1.17
N ASN A 32 -20.04 1.89 0.09
CA ASN A 32 -19.95 2.87 1.18
C ASN A 32 -18.50 3.32 1.38
N PHE A 33 -18.29 4.65 1.48
CA PHE A 33 -16.99 5.29 1.67
C PHE A 33 -16.12 4.58 2.73
N ILE A 34 -16.67 4.37 3.92
CA ILE A 34 -15.96 3.74 5.05
C ILE A 34 -15.55 2.31 4.72
N PHE A 35 -16.43 1.55 4.08
CA PHE A 35 -16.14 0.16 3.71
C PHE A 35 -15.05 0.08 2.64
N SER A 36 -15.12 0.95 1.63
CA SER A 36 -14.11 1.08 0.59
C SER A 36 -12.75 1.45 1.18
N GLU A 37 -12.69 2.41 2.10
CA GLU A 37 -11.43 2.87 2.69
C GLU A 37 -10.75 1.80 3.54
N VAL A 38 -11.52 1.04 4.33
CA VAL A 38 -10.99 -0.11 5.09
C VAL A 38 -10.43 -1.18 4.15
N LEU A 39 -11.12 -1.48 3.05
CA LEU A 39 -10.65 -2.44 2.06
C LEU A 39 -9.38 -1.98 1.33
N ILE A 40 -9.32 -0.70 0.97
CA ILE A 40 -8.13 -0.08 0.37
C ILE A 40 -6.95 -0.19 1.34
N GLY A 41 -7.14 0.12 2.62
CA GLY A 41 -6.10 -0.02 3.64
C GLY A 41 -5.55 -1.45 3.74
N LEU A 42 -6.44 -2.45 3.72
CA LEU A 42 -6.08 -3.88 3.70
C LEU A 42 -5.28 -4.26 2.45
N ILE A 43 -5.72 -3.80 1.28
CA ILE A 43 -5.04 -4.04 -0.01
C ILE A 43 -3.65 -3.42 0.00
N LEU A 44 -3.52 -2.17 0.47
CA LEU A 44 -2.24 -1.46 0.53
C LEU A 44 -1.25 -2.11 1.49
N LEU A 45 -1.72 -2.61 2.65
CA LEU A 45 -0.89 -3.40 3.57
C LEU A 45 -0.38 -4.69 2.92
N LEU A 46 -1.23 -5.37 2.16
CA LEU A 46 -0.85 -6.61 1.46
C LEU A 46 0.18 -6.32 0.36
N ILE A 47 0.00 -5.24 -0.41
CA ILE A 47 0.98 -4.77 -1.40
C ILE A 47 2.30 -4.39 -0.74
N LEU A 48 2.28 -3.66 0.38
CA LEU A 48 3.48 -3.32 1.14
C LEU A 48 4.23 -4.58 1.56
N PHE A 49 3.53 -5.58 2.11
CA PHE A 49 4.13 -6.84 2.52
C PHE A 49 4.79 -7.58 1.35
N ILE A 50 4.13 -7.62 0.19
CA ILE A 50 4.70 -8.19 -1.04
C ILE A 50 5.96 -7.42 -1.44
N ILE A 51 5.89 -6.09 -1.56
CA ILE A 51 7.05 -5.28 -1.96
C ILE A 51 8.21 -5.44 -0.97
N HIS A 52 7.93 -5.45 0.33
CA HIS A 52 8.96 -5.65 1.34
C HIS A 52 9.64 -7.03 1.17
N LYS A 53 8.85 -8.10 1.04
CA LYS A 53 9.37 -9.47 0.92
C LYS A 53 10.11 -9.70 -0.39
N TYR A 54 9.61 -9.20 -1.51
CA TYR A 54 10.12 -9.51 -2.84
C TYR A 54 11.11 -8.48 -3.39
N ILE A 55 10.96 -7.19 -3.05
CA ILE A 55 11.80 -6.10 -3.57
C ILE A 55 12.85 -5.71 -2.52
N LEU A 56 12.43 -5.23 -1.35
CA LEU A 56 13.38 -4.73 -0.35
C LEU A 56 14.33 -5.83 0.14
N ARG A 57 13.81 -7.02 0.43
CA ARG A 57 14.62 -8.16 0.89
C ARG A 57 15.49 -8.80 -0.20
N LYS A 58 15.21 -8.57 -1.49
CA LYS A 58 15.99 -9.16 -2.59
C LYS A 58 17.01 -8.19 -3.17
N TYR A 59 16.65 -6.91 -3.29
CA TYR A 59 17.44 -5.91 -4.00
C TYR A 59 18.17 -4.93 -3.08
N VAL A 60 17.61 -4.61 -1.91
CA VAL A 60 18.18 -3.60 -0.99
C VAL A 60 18.94 -4.25 0.16
N PHE A 61 18.34 -5.27 0.78
CA PHE A 61 18.96 -6.05 1.83
C PHE A 61 19.33 -7.41 1.23
N LYS A 62 20.47 -7.52 0.53
CA LYS A 62 21.00 -8.82 0.06
C LYS A 62 21.34 -9.74 1.24
N LYS A 63 20.32 -10.28 1.90
CA LYS A 63 20.41 -11.26 2.97
C LYS A 63 19.47 -12.42 2.67
#